data_AF-A0A7V9Q1G6-F1
#
_entry.id   AF-A0A7V9Q1G6-F1
#
_cell.length_a   1.000
_cell.length_b   1.000
_cell.length_c   1.000
_cell.angle_alpha   90.00
_cell.angle_beta   90.00
_cell.angle_gamma   90.00
#
_symmetry.space_group_name_H-M   'P 1'
#
loop_
_entity.id
_entity.type
_entity.pdbx_description
1 polymer ?
#
loop_
_entity_poly.entity_id
_entity_poly.type
_entity_poly.pdbx_seq_one_letter_code
_entity_poly.pdbx_strand_id
1 'polypeptide(L)'
;LGLQPDDHARFEFWVGETCFGIWEPASVGMEFTPQKNAHPALHVGDVAKSRADLEAKGVVFAGETMDTGVCLMALFTDPDGNDLMLHHRYAPRD
;
A
#
# COMPACT_ATOMS: atom_id res chain seq x y z
N LEU A 1 0.79 -4.40 -7.09
CA LEU A 1 0.00 -4.98 -5.98
C LEU A 1 -0.99 -6.07 -6.43
N GLY A 2 -1.48 -6.07 -7.69
CA GLY A 2 -2.38 -7.13 -8.16
C GLY A 2 -3.76 -7.06 -7.50
N LEU A 3 -4.21 -5.85 -7.16
CA LEU A 3 -5.52 -5.61 -6.58
C LEU A 3 -6.61 -6.01 -7.57
N GLN A 4 -7.72 -6.53 -7.05
CA GLN A 4 -8.87 -6.89 -7.87
C GLN A 4 -9.56 -5.60 -8.34
N PRO A 5 -9.71 -5.36 -9.66
CA PRO A 5 -10.49 -4.23 -10.14
C PRO A 5 -11.97 -4.39 -9.82
N ASP A 6 -12.68 -3.28 -9.67
CA ASP A 6 -14.15 -3.29 -9.61
C ASP A 6 -14.75 -3.49 -11.01
N ASP A 7 -15.80 -4.32 -11.11
CA ASP A 7 -16.44 -4.67 -12.39
C ASP A 7 -17.28 -3.51 -12.98
N HIS A 8 -17.62 -2.51 -12.16
CA HIS A 8 -18.51 -1.40 -12.50
C HIS A 8 -17.83 -0.03 -12.45
N ALA A 9 -16.61 0.06 -11.90
CA ALA A 9 -15.87 1.31 -11.77
C ALA A 9 -14.42 1.18 -12.27
N ARG A 10 -14.09 1.97 -13.31
CA ARG A 10 -12.78 1.95 -13.99
C ARG A 10 -11.57 2.23 -13.09
N PHE A 11 -11.78 3.04 -12.05
CA PHE A 11 -10.72 3.59 -11.22
C PHE A 11 -10.72 3.01 -9.81
N GLU A 12 -11.55 2.00 -9.55
CA GLU A 12 -11.74 1.42 -8.22
C GLU A 12 -11.19 0.00 -8.17
N PHE A 13 -10.60 -0.33 -7.02
CA PHE A 13 -9.97 -1.61 -6.76
C PHE A 13 -10.31 -2.08 -5.35
N TRP A 14 -10.47 -3.39 -5.19
CA TRP A 14 -10.76 -4.02 -3.91
C TRP A 14 -9.46 -4.37 -3.16
N VAL A 15 -9.34 -3.83 -1.94
CA VAL A 15 -8.33 -4.17 -0.94
C VAL A 15 -9.03 -4.87 0.21
N GLY A 16 -9.12 -6.20 0.14
CA GLY A 16 -10.04 -6.96 0.99
C GLY A 16 -11.47 -6.50 0.72
N GLU A 17 -12.18 -6.06 1.75
CA GLU A 17 -13.55 -5.53 1.65
C GLU A 17 -13.61 -4.00 1.44
N THR A 18 -12.46 -3.34 1.33
CA THR A 18 -12.38 -1.88 1.15
C THR A 18 -12.24 -1.53 -0.33
N CYS A 19 -13.15 -0.69 -0.84
CA CYS A 19 -12.98 -0.06 -2.15
C CYS A 19 -11.91 1.04 -2.07
N PHE A 20 -10.95 1.00 -2.99
CA PHE A 20 -9.81 1.89 -3.09
C PHE A 20 -9.78 2.54 -4.47
N GLY A 21 -9.96 3.86 -4.51
CA GLY A 21 -9.96 4.64 -5.75
C GLY A 21 -8.55 5.13 -6.12
N ILE A 22 -8.15 4.92 -7.38
CA ILE A 22 -6.94 5.46 -7.98
C ILE A 22 -7.36 6.36 -9.14
N TRP A 23 -7.17 7.66 -8.99
CA TRP A 23 -7.63 8.66 -9.97
C TRP A 23 -6.55 9.70 -10.25
N GLU A 24 -6.69 10.41 -11.38
CA GLU A 24 -5.72 11.40 -11.86
C GLU A 24 -6.26 12.83 -11.62
N PRO A 25 -5.73 13.59 -10.64
CA PRO A 25 -6.19 14.95 -10.34
C PRO A 25 -6.12 15.92 -11.51
N ALA A 26 -5.10 15.78 -12.37
CA ALA A 26 -4.90 16.64 -13.53
C ALA A 26 -6.08 16.58 -14.52
N SER A 27 -6.80 15.46 -14.57
CA SER A 27 -7.97 15.28 -15.46
C SER A 27 -9.14 16.22 -15.14
N VAL A 28 -9.17 16.79 -13.94
CA VAL A 28 -10.20 17.74 -13.48
C VAL A 28 -9.61 19.11 -13.13
N GLY A 29 -8.39 19.40 -13.59
CA GLY A 29 -7.73 20.69 -13.37
C GLY A 29 -7.12 20.87 -11.97
N MET A 30 -6.90 19.78 -11.22
CA MET A 30 -6.20 19.80 -9.95
C MET A 30 -4.73 19.37 -10.14
N GLU A 31 -3.81 20.01 -9.43
CA GLU A 31 -2.40 19.59 -9.42
C GLU A 31 -2.25 18.26 -8.68
N PHE A 32 -1.50 17.32 -9.26
CA PHE A 32 -1.11 16.09 -8.57
C PHE A 32 0.00 16.38 -7.57
N THR A 33 -0.14 15.88 -6.35
CA THR A 33 0.95 15.89 -5.36
C THR A 33 0.98 14.52 -4.68
N PRO A 34 2.13 13.83 -4.67
CA PRO A 34 2.23 12.52 -4.04
C PRO A 34 1.94 12.59 -2.54
N GLN A 35 1.19 11.61 -2.04
CA GLN A 35 0.88 11.52 -0.61
C GLN A 35 2.05 10.92 0.16
N LYS A 36 2.71 11.75 0.99
CA LYS A 36 3.90 11.39 1.77
C LYS A 36 3.66 11.20 3.28
N ASN A 37 2.53 11.63 3.80
CA ASN A 37 2.24 11.59 5.25
C ASN A 37 1.06 10.68 5.63
N ALA A 38 0.19 10.35 4.67
CA ALA A 38 -1.02 9.57 4.88
C ALA A 38 -0.89 8.21 4.18
N HIS A 39 0.08 7.41 4.60
CA HIS A 39 0.39 6.12 3.98
C HIS A 39 -0.76 5.13 4.15
N PRO A 40 -1.36 4.61 3.07
CA PRO A 40 -2.24 3.47 3.18
C PRO A 40 -1.46 2.27 3.75
N ALA A 41 -1.90 1.76 4.89
CA ALA A 41 -1.36 0.57 5.51
C ALA A 41 -2.13 -0.67 5.04
N LEU A 42 -1.54 -1.41 4.10
CA LEU A 42 -2.15 -2.57 3.48
C LEU A 42 -1.91 -3.80 4.35
N HIS A 43 -2.99 -4.37 4.90
CA HIS A 43 -2.88 -5.57 5.71
C HIS A 43 -2.40 -6.76 4.89
N VAL A 44 -1.41 -7.48 5.41
CA VAL A 44 -0.96 -8.78 4.86
C VAL A 44 -0.84 -9.81 5.97
N GLY A 45 -1.01 -11.09 5.64
CA GLY A 45 -0.84 -12.18 6.60
C GLY A 45 0.61 -12.44 6.98
N ASP A 46 1.55 -12.17 6.07
CA ASP A 46 2.99 -12.36 6.26
C ASP A 46 3.78 -11.27 5.53
N VAL A 47 4.39 -10.36 6.29
CA VAL A 47 5.14 -9.23 5.73
C VAL A 47 6.41 -9.68 5.02
N ALA A 48 7.10 -10.72 5.51
CA ALA A 48 8.34 -11.20 4.90
C ALA A 48 8.06 -11.82 3.53
N LYS A 49 7.04 -12.68 3.45
CA LYS A 49 6.62 -13.27 2.18
C LYS A 49 6.14 -12.19 1.19
N SER A 50 5.24 -11.30 1.63
CA SER A 50 4.69 -10.26 0.74
C SER A 50 5.76 -9.28 0.26
N ARG A 51 6.73 -8.94 1.12
CA ARG A 51 7.88 -8.11 0.74
C ARG A 51 8.71 -8.77 -0.34
N ALA A 52 9.12 -10.04 -0.14
CA ALA A 52 9.91 -10.78 -1.12
C ALA A 52 9.19 -10.91 -2.48
N ASP A 53 7.89 -11.21 -2.46
CA ASP A 53 7.07 -11.32 -3.68
C ASP A 53 6.97 -9.98 -4.44
N LEU A 54 7.04 -8.84 -3.75
CA LEU A 54 7.01 -7.50 -4.36
C LEU A 54 8.40 -7.03 -4.81
N GLU A 55 9.46 -7.34 -4.06
CA GLU A 55 10.85 -7.10 -4.47
C GLU A 55 11.19 -7.87 -5.75
N ALA A 56 10.72 -9.12 -5.87
CA ALA A 56 10.84 -9.90 -7.11
C ALA A 56 10.13 -9.26 -8.32
N LYS A 57 9.15 -8.38 -8.07
CA LYS A 57 8.43 -7.60 -9.09
C LYS A 57 9.03 -6.20 -9.30
N GLY A 58 10.16 -5.89 -8.65
CA GLY A 58 10.87 -4.63 -8.79
C GLY A 58 10.45 -3.53 -7.82
N VAL A 59 9.60 -3.82 -6.82
CA VAL A 59 9.28 -2.84 -5.77
C VAL A 59 10.49 -2.65 -4.86
N VAL A 60 10.88 -1.41 -4.61
CA VAL A 60 11.95 -1.07 -3.69
C VAL A 60 11.34 -0.60 -2.36
N PHE A 61 11.70 -1.30 -1.28
CA PHE A 61 11.28 -0.93 0.07
C PHE A 61 12.24 0.09 0.69
N ALA A 62 11.67 1.03 1.45
CA ALA A 62 12.41 1.99 2.24
C ALA A 62 12.94 1.33 3.51
N GLY A 63 14.18 0.81 3.43
CA GLY A 63 14.87 0.20 4.56
C GLY A 63 14.37 -1.20 4.92
N GLU A 64 14.65 -1.61 6.15
CA GLU A 64 14.26 -2.93 6.69
C GLU A 64 12.81 -2.95 7.17
N THR A 65 12.25 -4.15 7.34
CA THR A 65 10.93 -4.29 7.97
C THR A 65 11.02 -3.87 9.43
N MET A 66 10.20 -2.92 9.84
CA MET A 66 10.14 -2.41 11.20
C MET A 66 9.23 -3.26 12.05
N ASP A 67 9.73 -3.73 13.19
CA ASP A 67 8.92 -4.34 14.24
C ASP A 67 8.67 -3.34 15.37
N THR A 68 7.40 -3.11 15.69
CA THR A 68 6.97 -2.19 16.77
C THR A 68 6.67 -2.91 18.09
N GLY A 69 6.88 -4.23 18.14
CA GLY A 69 6.53 -5.09 19.28
C GLY A 69 5.08 -5.60 19.25
N VAL A 70 4.22 -5.05 18.40
CA VAL A 70 2.84 -5.54 18.18
C VAL A 70 2.45 -5.65 16.70
N CYS A 71 3.20 -4.97 15.83
CA CYS A 71 3.02 -5.05 14.39
C CYS A 71 4.33 -4.90 13.61
N LEU A 72 4.33 -5.51 12.42
CA LEU A 72 5.36 -5.42 11.39
C LEU A 72 4.94 -4.41 10.33
N MET A 73 5.87 -3.57 9.90
CA MET A 73 5.66 -2.55 8.85
C MET A 73 6.80 -2.58 7.83
N ALA A 74 6.47 -2.61 6.55
CA ALA A 74 7.45 -2.46 5.47
C ALA A 74 6.99 -1.35 4.52
N LEU A 75 7.71 -0.24 4.51
CA LEU A 75 7.36 0.97 3.74
C LEU A 75 7.94 0.91 2.33
N PHE A 76 7.19 1.41 1.35
CA PHE A 76 7.62 1.52 -0.04
C PHE A 76 6.88 2.67 -0.73
N THR A 77 7.36 3.06 -1.91
CA THR A 77 6.75 4.12 -2.71
C THR A 77 6.25 3.54 -4.03
N ASP A 78 5.07 3.97 -4.47
CA ASP A 78 4.53 3.59 -5.78
C ASP A 78 5.22 4.38 -6.93
N PRO A 79 4.96 4.04 -8.20
CA PRO A 79 5.57 4.74 -9.33
C PRO A 79 5.25 6.24 -9.43
N ASP A 80 4.13 6.70 -8.86
CA ASP A 80 3.70 8.11 -8.87
C ASP A 80 4.23 8.87 -7.65
N GLY A 81 4.98 8.20 -6.77
CA GLY A 81 5.59 8.80 -5.60
C GLY A 81 4.72 8.76 -4.35
N ASN A 82 3.55 8.12 -4.33
CA ASN A 82 2.78 7.94 -3.10
C ASN A 82 3.47 6.91 -2.22
N ASP A 83 3.53 7.19 -0.92
CA ASP A 83 4.10 6.26 0.04
C ASP A 83 3.00 5.32 0.57
N LEU A 84 3.32 4.03 0.66
CA LEU A 84 2.45 2.96 1.16
C LEU A 84 3.24 2.10 2.14
N MET A 85 2.54 1.23 2.89
CA MET A 85 3.20 0.21 3.69
C MET A 85 2.46 -1.13 3.67
N LEU A 86 3.22 -2.22 3.71
CA LEU A 86 2.70 -3.50 4.18
C LEU A 86 2.60 -3.46 5.70
N HIS A 87 1.51 -3.95 6.26
CA HIS A 87 1.28 -3.94 7.70
C HIS A 87 0.71 -5.28 8.18
N HIS A 88 1.27 -5.83 9.26
CA HIS A 88 0.72 -7.01 9.94
C HIS A 88 0.74 -6.81 11.45
N ARG A 89 -0.43 -6.78 12.08
CA ARG A 89 -0.56 -6.78 13.54
C ARG A 89 -0.64 -8.23 14.03
N TYR A 90 0.34 -8.64 14.81
CA TYR A 90 0.43 -9.99 15.38
C TYR A 90 0.07 -10.03 16.87
N ALA A 91 -0.01 -8.88 17.53
CA ALA A 91 -0.41 -8.77 18.93
C ALA A 91 -1.36 -7.57 19.19
N PRO A 92 -2.26 -7.67 20.19
CA PRO A 92 -3.01 -6.51 20.68
C PRO A 92 -2.07 -5.50 21.35
N ARG A 93 -2.51 -4.24 21.45
CA ARG A 93 -1.93 -3.31 22.43
C ARG A 93 -2.61 -3.53 23.77
N ASP A 94 -1.83 -3.50 24.84
CA ASP A 94 -2.31 -3.47 26.22
C ASP A 94 -3.12 -2.18 26.50
#